data_AF-A0A2U9PMF2-F1
#
_entry.id   AF-A0A2U9PMF2-F1
#
_cell.length_a   1.000
_cell.length_b   1.000
_cell.length_c   1.000
_cell.angle_alpha   90.00
_cell.angle_beta   90.00
_cell.angle_gamma   90.00
#
_symmetry.space_group_name_H-M   'P 1'
#
loop_
_entity.id
_entity.type
_entity.pdbx_description
1 polymer ?
#
loop_
_entity_poly.entity_id
_entity_poly.type
_entity_poly.pdbx_seq_one_letter_code
_entity_poly.pdbx_strand_id
1 'polypeptide(L)'
;MPALAVGAACGTVGFALTEQAKLLGSDVTVYAQKLRVAADRYERGDEEAAERIDFAGTAELPDAGEHPPVSDYEQALRDAGLLTGPVVPGSRYAQWLENASKNGVAPQTIVDIARTHNITPQSFDVLNGLQEVKDEDGKSFFILPPGTSKEDAKKAVVMTYILNAGTDYEAAEAGRDGVLGTADDVQNDFEETPYSAAEVQRIIDRQNANSWSYDQIFDKGGGGSLATTPNGMLMGLGGPVMDTIGVHGGTTYGDVFVVNIDGSEDPAGQLGKIIESGSGWSQRTDGTPHQTNLDLDRLLHHEERHSAQWAEKGFVRMARDYGLGALIERQTGVNPLERDAGLSDGGYA
;
A
#
# COMPACT_ATOMS: atom_id res chain seq x y z
N MET A 1 -3.18 -24.05 17.04
CA MET A 1 -1.82 -23.48 16.82
C MET A 1 -0.94 -24.38 15.96
N PRO A 2 -0.90 -25.73 16.13
CA PRO A 2 -0.12 -26.61 15.23
C PRO A 2 -0.71 -26.74 13.82
N ALA A 3 -2.04 -26.84 13.70
CA ALA A 3 -2.72 -27.07 12.43
C ALA A 3 -2.57 -25.93 11.40
N LEU A 4 -2.60 -24.66 11.83
CA LEU A 4 -2.35 -23.50 10.96
C LEU A 4 -0.92 -23.49 10.39
N ALA A 5 0.07 -23.88 11.19
CA ALA A 5 1.45 -23.98 10.73
C ALA A 5 1.65 -25.14 9.72
N VAL A 6 0.91 -26.25 9.91
CA VAL A 6 0.90 -27.38 8.98
C VAL A 6 0.20 -27.00 7.67
N GLY A 7 -0.93 -26.29 7.72
CA GLY A 7 -1.63 -25.77 6.54
C GLY A 7 -0.74 -24.87 5.68
N ALA A 8 -0.09 -23.88 6.30
CA ALA A 8 0.85 -22.98 5.62
C ALA A 8 2.04 -23.72 4.98
N ALA A 9 2.60 -24.74 5.66
CA ALA A 9 3.67 -25.57 5.13
C ALA A 9 3.21 -26.43 3.94
N CYS A 10 2.04 -27.07 4.05
CA CYS A 10 1.44 -27.85 2.96
C CYS A 10 1.11 -26.98 1.74
N GLY A 11 0.59 -25.76 1.94
CA GLY A 11 0.29 -24.80 0.88
C GLY A 11 1.56 -24.36 0.15
N THR A 12 2.60 -23.99 0.90
CA THR A 12 3.89 -23.56 0.33
C THR A 12 4.55 -24.66 -0.50
N VAL A 13 4.60 -25.89 0.03
CA VAL A 13 5.20 -27.04 -0.67
C VAL A 13 4.35 -27.47 -1.86
N GLY A 14 3.02 -27.49 -1.73
CA GLY A 14 2.11 -27.82 -2.82
C GLY A 14 2.17 -26.81 -3.97
N PHE A 15 2.33 -25.52 -3.66
CA PHE A 15 2.51 -24.48 -4.68
C PHE A 15 3.84 -24.65 -5.42
N ALA A 16 4.95 -24.79 -4.69
CA ALA A 16 6.28 -24.99 -5.28
C ALA A 16 6.35 -26.24 -6.16
N LEU A 17 5.70 -27.33 -5.75
CA LEU A 17 5.60 -28.56 -6.53
C LEU A 17 4.72 -28.41 -7.76
N THR A 18 3.61 -27.67 -7.70
CA THR A 18 2.70 -27.51 -8.85
C THR A 18 3.38 -26.83 -10.04
N GLU A 19 4.18 -25.78 -9.79
CA GLU A 19 4.90 -25.07 -10.86
C GLU A 19 6.01 -25.91 -11.49
N GLN A 20 6.69 -26.75 -10.71
CA GLN A 20 7.70 -27.70 -11.20
C GLN A 20 7.07 -28.96 -11.83
N ALA A 21 5.89 -29.39 -11.36
CA ALA A 21 5.19 -30.60 -11.80
C ALA A 21 4.66 -30.52 -13.23
N LYS A 22 4.34 -29.31 -13.72
CA LYS A 22 4.03 -29.04 -15.14
C LYS A 22 5.13 -29.56 -16.09
N LEU A 23 6.36 -29.71 -15.61
CA LEU A 23 7.52 -30.23 -16.35
C LEU A 23 7.82 -31.72 -16.09
N LEU A 24 7.28 -32.32 -15.01
CA LEU A 24 7.69 -33.64 -14.49
C LEU A 24 6.63 -34.74 -14.61
N GLY A 25 5.39 -34.42 -15.03
CA GLY A 25 4.35 -35.40 -15.37
C GLY A 25 3.10 -35.35 -14.48
N SER A 26 2.10 -36.17 -14.82
CA SER A 26 0.76 -36.18 -14.20
C SER A 26 0.78 -36.50 -12.71
N ASP A 27 1.66 -37.40 -12.28
CA ASP A 27 1.63 -37.97 -10.92
C ASP A 27 2.10 -36.95 -9.88
N VAL A 28 3.10 -36.13 -10.21
CA VAL A 28 3.58 -35.04 -9.36
C VAL A 28 2.53 -33.92 -9.28
N THR A 29 1.79 -33.69 -10.37
CA THR A 29 0.71 -32.69 -10.42
C THR A 29 -0.44 -33.07 -9.48
N VAL A 30 -0.87 -34.34 -9.52
CA VAL A 30 -1.93 -34.85 -8.62
C VAL A 30 -1.48 -34.78 -7.16
N TYR A 31 -0.22 -35.12 -6.86
CA TYR A 31 0.32 -35.03 -5.51
C TYR A 31 0.32 -33.59 -4.98
N ALA A 32 0.73 -32.62 -5.80
CA ALA A 32 0.74 -31.20 -5.44
C ALA A 32 -0.67 -30.63 -5.23
N GLN A 33 -1.64 -31.09 -6.02
CA GLN A 33 -3.05 -30.73 -5.84
C GLN A 33 -3.63 -31.31 -4.54
N LYS A 34 -3.28 -32.55 -4.18
CA LYS A 34 -3.69 -33.17 -2.91
C LYS A 34 -3.12 -32.43 -1.70
N LEU A 35 -1.88 -31.95 -1.77
CA LEU A 35 -1.28 -31.09 -0.73
C LEU A 35 -2.06 -29.79 -0.53
N ARG A 36 -2.57 -29.22 -1.63
CA ARG A 36 -3.37 -27.99 -1.60
C ARG A 36 -4.74 -28.21 -0.95
N VAL A 37 -5.40 -29.33 -1.23
CA VAL A 37 -6.67 -29.71 -0.58
C VAL A 37 -6.46 -29.99 0.91
N ALA A 38 -5.34 -30.60 1.28
CA ALA A 38 -4.98 -30.81 2.70
C ALA A 38 -4.77 -29.49 3.43
N ALA A 39 -4.03 -28.55 2.83
CA ALA A 39 -3.80 -27.22 3.39
C ALA A 39 -5.12 -26.48 3.67
N ASP A 40 -6.01 -26.45 2.69
CA ASP A 40 -7.34 -25.82 2.81
C ASP A 40 -8.18 -26.43 3.96
N ARG A 41 -8.15 -27.76 4.13
CA ARG A 41 -8.86 -28.43 5.23
C ARG A 41 -8.25 -28.14 6.60
N TYR A 42 -6.92 -28.10 6.71
CA TYR A 42 -6.24 -27.71 7.94
C TYR A 42 -6.56 -26.26 8.33
N GLU A 43 -6.66 -25.35 7.37
CA GLU A 43 -7.02 -23.94 7.59
C GLU A 43 -8.48 -23.77 8.04
N ARG A 44 -9.38 -24.64 7.57
CA ARG A 44 -10.79 -24.70 8.01
C ARG A 44 -11.01 -25.43 9.33
N GLY A 45 -9.95 -25.96 9.96
CA GLY A 45 -10.05 -26.75 11.20
C GLY A 45 -10.64 -28.15 11.01
N ASP A 46 -10.77 -28.62 9.77
CA ASP A 46 -11.21 -29.98 9.42
C ASP A 46 -9.99 -30.92 9.34
N GLU A 47 -9.29 -31.04 10.48
CA GLU A 47 -8.06 -31.84 10.60
C GLU A 47 -8.30 -33.30 10.20
N GLU A 48 -9.46 -33.86 10.57
CA GLU A 48 -9.81 -35.25 10.29
C GLU A 48 -9.98 -35.49 8.79
N ALA A 49 -10.59 -34.56 8.05
CA ALA A 49 -10.67 -34.69 6.60
C ALA A 49 -9.32 -34.41 5.92
N ALA A 50 -8.49 -33.51 6.45
CA ALA A 50 -7.14 -33.26 5.91
C ALA A 50 -6.27 -34.52 6.01
N GLU A 51 -6.29 -35.20 7.15
CA GLU A 51 -5.52 -36.43 7.43
C GLU A 51 -6.03 -37.66 6.67
N ARG A 52 -7.29 -37.65 6.23
CA ARG A 52 -7.89 -38.71 5.40
C ARG A 52 -7.51 -38.63 3.91
N ILE A 53 -6.76 -37.62 3.48
CA ILE A 53 -6.34 -37.50 2.08
C ILE A 53 -5.32 -38.59 1.75
N ASP A 54 -5.67 -39.45 0.80
CA ASP A 54 -4.75 -40.47 0.29
C ASP A 54 -3.76 -39.86 -0.71
N PHE A 55 -2.54 -39.65 -0.25
CA PHE A 55 -1.43 -39.16 -1.07
C PHE A 55 -0.81 -40.25 -1.97
N ALA A 56 -1.13 -41.52 -1.75
CA ALA A 56 -0.62 -42.63 -2.53
C ALA A 56 -1.59 -42.96 -3.68
N GLY A 57 -1.20 -42.62 -4.92
CA GLY A 57 -1.89 -43.08 -6.14
C GLY A 57 -2.51 -41.97 -7.00
N THR A 58 -2.86 -42.34 -8.23
CA THR A 58 -3.39 -41.47 -9.31
C THR A 58 -4.90 -41.26 -9.27
N ALA A 59 -5.57 -41.71 -8.20
CA ALA A 59 -7.02 -41.59 -8.04
C ALA A 59 -7.48 -40.14 -7.89
N GLU A 60 -8.72 -39.88 -8.30
CA GLU A 60 -9.43 -38.60 -8.33
C GLU A 60 -9.17 -37.70 -7.12
N LEU A 61 -9.15 -36.40 -7.39
CA LEU A 61 -8.97 -35.38 -6.36
C LEU A 61 -10.09 -35.50 -5.30
N PRO A 62 -9.75 -35.49 -3.99
CA PRO A 62 -10.76 -35.51 -2.95
C PRO A 62 -11.66 -34.27 -3.06
N ASP A 63 -12.96 -34.47 -2.88
CA ASP A 63 -13.98 -33.42 -2.88
C ASP A 63 -13.57 -32.27 -1.95
N ALA A 64 -13.50 -31.04 -2.46
CA ALA A 64 -13.06 -29.87 -1.70
C ALA A 64 -14.04 -29.52 -0.56
N GLY A 65 -15.24 -30.11 -0.55
CA GLY A 65 -16.31 -29.77 0.38
C GLY A 65 -16.98 -28.45 -0.01
N GLU A 66 -18.07 -28.09 0.66
CA GLU A 66 -18.75 -26.82 0.44
C GLU A 66 -17.79 -25.65 0.74
N HIS A 67 -17.48 -24.87 -0.30
CA HIS A 67 -16.79 -23.60 -0.15
C HIS A 67 -17.70 -22.62 0.61
N PRO A 68 -17.15 -21.75 1.48
CA PRO A 68 -17.92 -20.61 1.98
C PRO A 68 -18.50 -19.82 0.79
N PRO A 69 -19.63 -19.13 0.97
CA PRO A 69 -20.28 -18.41 -0.11
C PRO A 69 -19.27 -17.49 -0.82
N VAL A 70 -19.13 -17.67 -2.13
CA VAL A 70 -18.27 -16.86 -3.00
C VAL A 70 -18.75 -15.41 -2.88
N SER A 71 -17.87 -14.50 -2.47
CA SER A 71 -18.22 -13.07 -2.47
C SER A 71 -18.52 -12.58 -3.89
N ASP A 72 -19.38 -11.58 -4.05
CA ASP A 72 -19.72 -11.03 -5.37
C ASP A 72 -18.47 -10.59 -6.17
N TYR A 73 -17.41 -10.15 -5.47
CA TYR A 73 -16.11 -9.82 -6.05
C TYR A 73 -15.38 -11.03 -6.61
N GLU A 74 -15.30 -12.10 -5.84
CA GLU A 74 -14.66 -13.34 -6.29
C GLU A 74 -15.41 -13.93 -7.48
N GLN A 75 -16.75 -13.92 -7.43
CA GLN A 75 -17.58 -14.38 -8.54
C GLN A 75 -17.34 -13.53 -9.80
N ALA A 76 -17.32 -12.20 -9.69
CA ALA A 76 -17.07 -11.31 -10.82
C ALA A 76 -15.70 -11.56 -11.47
N LEU A 77 -14.65 -11.81 -10.68
CA LEU A 77 -13.32 -12.14 -11.16
C LEU A 77 -13.27 -13.51 -11.86
N ARG A 78 -14.02 -14.51 -11.35
CA ARG A 78 -14.16 -15.83 -11.97
C ARG A 78 -14.90 -15.75 -13.30
N ASP A 79 -16.03 -15.05 -13.33
CA ASP A 79 -16.85 -14.87 -14.53
C ASP A 79 -16.07 -14.11 -15.63
N ALA A 80 -15.20 -13.18 -15.21
CA ALA A 80 -14.29 -12.47 -16.10
C ALA A 80 -13.09 -13.31 -16.58
N GLY A 81 -12.90 -14.54 -16.09
CA GLY A 81 -11.78 -15.41 -16.42
C GLY A 81 -10.44 -14.99 -15.80
N LEU A 82 -10.48 -14.14 -14.77
CA LEU A 82 -9.30 -13.55 -14.12
C LEU A 82 -8.88 -14.30 -12.85
N LEU A 83 -9.72 -15.21 -12.36
CA LEU A 83 -9.45 -16.04 -11.19
C LEU A 83 -9.78 -17.52 -11.45
N THR A 84 -8.76 -18.37 -11.45
CA THR A 84 -8.90 -19.80 -11.77
C THR A 84 -8.73 -20.73 -10.56
N GLY A 85 -8.11 -20.25 -9.47
CA GLY A 85 -7.95 -20.98 -8.21
C GLY A 85 -8.82 -20.39 -7.08
N PRO A 86 -8.88 -21.01 -5.89
CA PRO A 86 -9.54 -20.40 -4.75
C PRO A 86 -8.74 -19.21 -4.23
N VAL A 87 -9.46 -18.26 -3.65
CA VAL A 87 -8.86 -17.21 -2.83
C VAL A 87 -8.45 -17.85 -1.51
N VAL A 88 -7.18 -17.71 -1.13
CA VAL A 88 -6.68 -18.23 0.16
C VAL A 88 -7.12 -17.27 1.27
N PRO A 89 -7.90 -17.72 2.28
CA PRO A 89 -8.31 -16.87 3.39
C PRO A 89 -7.11 -16.24 4.10
N GLY A 90 -7.21 -14.96 4.47
CA GLY A 90 -6.12 -14.22 5.12
C GLY A 90 -4.96 -13.83 4.20
N SER A 91 -4.99 -14.19 2.92
CA SER A 91 -4.04 -13.66 1.93
C SER A 91 -4.30 -12.18 1.65
N ARG A 92 -3.27 -11.47 1.16
CA ARG A 92 -3.42 -10.08 0.71
C ARG A 92 -4.44 -9.91 -0.43
N TYR A 93 -4.57 -10.92 -1.29
CA TYR A 93 -5.62 -10.92 -2.31
C TYR A 93 -7.02 -11.01 -1.69
N ALA A 94 -7.22 -11.84 -0.66
CA ALA A 94 -8.48 -11.90 0.07
C ALA A 94 -8.78 -10.56 0.76
N GLN A 95 -7.78 -9.97 1.42
CA GLN A 95 -7.88 -8.67 2.06
C GLN A 95 -8.26 -7.56 1.07
N TRP A 96 -7.75 -7.60 -0.16
CA TRP A 96 -8.16 -6.65 -1.19
C TRP A 96 -9.66 -6.72 -1.49
N LEU A 97 -10.21 -7.93 -1.65
CA LEU A 97 -11.65 -8.11 -1.89
C LEU A 97 -12.48 -7.70 -0.67
N GLU A 98 -11.99 -7.96 0.54
CA GLU A 98 -12.62 -7.53 1.78
C GLU A 98 -12.65 -6.00 1.92
N ASN A 99 -11.54 -5.33 1.63
CA ASN A 99 -11.44 -3.87 1.66
C ASN A 99 -12.33 -3.23 0.59
N ALA A 100 -12.36 -3.79 -0.62
CA ALA A 100 -13.27 -3.35 -1.67
C ALA A 100 -14.74 -3.43 -1.22
N SER A 101 -15.11 -4.52 -0.54
CA SER A 101 -16.43 -4.70 0.06
C SER A 101 -16.75 -3.65 1.12
N LYS A 102 -15.83 -3.41 2.05
CA LYS A 102 -16.00 -2.42 3.13
C LYS A 102 -16.16 -1.00 2.59
N ASN A 103 -15.41 -0.66 1.55
CA ASN A 103 -15.41 0.68 0.96
C ASN A 103 -16.48 0.85 -0.13
N GLY A 104 -17.36 -0.14 -0.32
CA GLY A 104 -18.46 -0.05 -1.29
C GLY A 104 -18.02 0.02 -2.75
N VAL A 105 -16.82 -0.46 -3.07
CA VAL A 105 -16.27 -0.47 -4.42
C VAL A 105 -17.08 -1.42 -5.30
N ALA A 106 -17.50 -1.01 -6.50
CA ALA A 106 -18.24 -1.91 -7.38
C ALA A 106 -17.38 -3.14 -7.79
N PRO A 107 -17.91 -4.38 -7.83
CA PRO A 107 -17.16 -5.55 -8.28
C PRO A 107 -16.53 -5.40 -9.67
N GLN A 108 -17.20 -4.66 -10.57
CA GLN A 108 -16.68 -4.37 -11.90
C GLN A 108 -15.38 -3.55 -11.86
N THR A 109 -15.23 -2.64 -10.89
CA THR A 109 -13.98 -1.87 -10.69
C THR A 109 -12.81 -2.80 -10.37
N ILE A 110 -13.04 -3.82 -9.54
CA ILE A 110 -12.02 -4.84 -9.21
C ILE A 110 -11.64 -5.65 -10.45
N VAL A 111 -12.63 -6.05 -11.26
CA VAL A 111 -12.41 -6.73 -12.54
C VAL A 111 -11.58 -5.85 -13.49
N ASP A 112 -11.90 -4.55 -13.59
CA ASP A 112 -11.22 -3.63 -14.50
C ASP A 112 -9.77 -3.38 -14.07
N ILE A 113 -9.51 -3.23 -12.77
CA ILE A 113 -8.15 -3.14 -12.22
C ILE A 113 -7.37 -4.43 -12.51
N ALA A 114 -7.95 -5.59 -12.20
CA ALA A 114 -7.29 -6.87 -12.39
C ALA A 114 -6.98 -7.15 -13.87
N ARG A 115 -7.90 -6.82 -14.77
CA ARG A 115 -7.72 -6.99 -16.21
C ARG A 115 -6.69 -6.02 -16.79
N THR A 116 -6.75 -4.75 -16.41
CA THR A 116 -5.89 -3.70 -16.99
C THR A 116 -4.44 -3.88 -16.56
N HIS A 117 -4.23 -4.23 -15.29
CA HIS A 117 -2.90 -4.29 -14.68
C HIS A 117 -2.40 -5.72 -14.42
N ASN A 118 -3.10 -6.73 -14.96
CA ASN A 118 -2.83 -8.15 -14.76
C ASN A 118 -2.65 -8.53 -13.28
N ILE A 119 -3.56 -8.05 -12.42
CA ILE A 119 -3.49 -8.35 -10.99
C ILE A 119 -3.97 -9.78 -10.74
N THR A 120 -3.08 -10.60 -10.20
CA THR A 120 -3.36 -11.95 -9.74
C THR A 120 -3.10 -12.05 -8.23
N PRO A 121 -3.45 -13.16 -7.56
CA PRO A 121 -3.05 -13.38 -6.18
C PRO A 121 -1.55 -13.17 -5.92
N GLN A 122 -0.69 -13.59 -6.85
CA GLN A 122 0.77 -13.46 -6.76
C GLN A 122 1.27 -12.03 -6.91
N SER A 123 0.47 -11.12 -7.48
CA SER A 123 0.86 -9.70 -7.58
C SER A 123 1.13 -9.10 -6.19
N PHE A 124 0.40 -9.56 -5.17
CA PHE A 124 0.53 -9.11 -3.79
C PHE A 124 1.72 -9.71 -3.03
N ASP A 125 2.44 -10.68 -3.59
CA ASP A 125 3.56 -11.33 -2.89
C ASP A 125 4.68 -10.37 -2.51
N VAL A 126 4.78 -9.23 -3.20
CA VAL A 126 5.74 -8.17 -2.87
C VAL A 126 5.51 -7.55 -1.49
N LEU A 127 4.28 -7.67 -0.95
CA LEU A 127 3.94 -7.20 0.39
C LEU A 127 4.27 -8.23 1.47
N ASN A 128 4.57 -9.47 1.09
CA ASN A 128 4.91 -10.51 2.05
C ASN A 128 6.28 -10.23 2.66
N GLY A 129 6.36 -10.27 3.99
CA GLY A 129 7.59 -9.98 4.74
C GLY A 129 7.86 -8.50 4.97
N LEU A 130 7.04 -7.60 4.41
CA LEU A 130 7.00 -6.21 4.87
C LEU A 130 6.24 -6.12 6.20
N GLN A 131 6.63 -5.17 7.06
CA GLN A 131 5.88 -4.91 8.29
C GLN A 131 4.63 -4.11 7.95
N GLU A 132 3.47 -4.75 8.04
CA GLU A 132 2.19 -4.05 7.97
C GLU A 132 1.96 -3.25 9.25
N VAL A 133 1.61 -1.99 9.09
CA VAL A 133 1.12 -1.12 10.16
C VAL A 133 -0.24 -0.59 9.71
N LYS A 134 -1.22 -0.60 10.61
CA LYS A 134 -2.55 -0.06 10.34
C LYS A 134 -2.72 1.25 11.07
N ASP A 135 -3.37 2.20 10.43
CA ASP A 135 -3.84 3.41 11.09
C ASP A 135 -5.13 3.17 11.88
N GLU A 136 -5.68 4.24 12.44
CA GLU A 136 -6.90 4.19 13.26
C GLU A 136 -8.15 3.74 12.49
N ASP A 137 -8.19 3.97 11.18
CA ASP A 137 -9.27 3.56 10.29
C ASP A 137 -9.08 2.13 9.73
N GLY A 138 -7.90 1.55 9.96
CA GLY A 138 -7.56 0.19 9.56
C GLY A 138 -6.95 0.07 8.17
N LYS A 139 -6.59 1.19 7.51
CA LYS A 139 -5.83 1.22 6.25
C LYS A 139 -4.43 0.67 6.49
N SER A 140 -3.94 -0.09 5.53
CA SER A 140 -2.67 -0.79 5.60
C SER A 140 -1.55 0.05 4.97
N PHE A 141 -0.51 0.28 5.75
CA PHE A 141 0.80 0.78 5.32
C PHE A 141 1.82 -0.35 5.45
N PHE A 142 2.88 -0.32 4.66
CA PHE A 142 3.95 -1.32 4.77
C PHE A 142 5.32 -0.68 4.89
N ILE A 143 5.98 -0.91 6.03
CA ILE A 143 7.36 -0.50 6.26
C ILE A 143 8.31 -1.45 5.54
N LEU A 144 9.21 -0.88 4.74
CA LEU A 144 10.20 -1.59 3.95
C LEU A 144 11.37 -2.06 4.82
N PRO A 145 11.70 -3.36 4.82
CA PRO A 145 12.89 -3.84 5.49
C PRO A 145 14.17 -3.34 4.79
N PRO A 146 15.29 -3.25 5.52
CA PRO A 146 16.59 -2.96 4.91
C PRO A 146 16.92 -3.93 3.78
N GLY A 147 17.46 -3.40 2.67
CA GLY A 147 17.84 -4.21 1.50
C GLY A 147 16.70 -4.46 0.50
N THR A 148 15.50 -3.89 0.73
CA THR A 148 14.44 -3.87 -0.30
C THR A 148 14.95 -3.18 -1.57
N SER A 149 14.74 -3.82 -2.72
CA SER A 149 15.12 -3.25 -4.01
C SER A 149 14.21 -2.07 -4.39
N LYS A 150 14.68 -1.15 -5.23
CA LYS A 150 13.85 -0.05 -5.70
C LYS A 150 12.66 -0.53 -6.55
N GLU A 151 12.85 -1.62 -7.29
CA GLU A 151 11.79 -2.25 -8.09
C GLU A 151 10.70 -2.86 -7.19
N ASP A 152 11.09 -3.55 -6.13
CA ASP A 152 10.15 -4.11 -5.15
C ASP A 152 9.44 -2.99 -4.39
N ALA A 153 10.14 -1.91 -4.03
CA ALA A 153 9.53 -0.75 -3.39
C ALA A 153 8.45 -0.11 -4.27
N LYS A 154 8.75 0.15 -5.55
CA LYS A 154 7.77 0.67 -6.52
C LYS A 154 6.54 -0.23 -6.62
N LYS A 155 6.76 -1.54 -6.78
CA LYS A 155 5.66 -2.50 -6.87
C LYS A 155 4.87 -2.56 -5.57
N ALA A 156 5.53 -2.55 -4.41
CA ALA A 156 4.87 -2.55 -3.10
C ALA A 156 3.98 -1.32 -2.92
N VAL A 157 4.42 -0.14 -3.36
CA VAL A 157 3.59 1.08 -3.31
C VAL A 157 2.30 0.91 -4.12
N VAL A 158 2.39 0.43 -5.37
CA VAL A 158 1.20 0.19 -6.21
C VAL A 158 0.28 -0.85 -5.58
N MET A 159 0.85 -1.95 -5.07
CA MET A 159 0.08 -3.01 -4.43
C MET A 159 -0.56 -2.57 -3.12
N THR A 160 0.03 -1.59 -2.41
CA THR A 160 -0.53 -1.02 -1.18
C THR A 160 -1.77 -0.17 -1.48
N TYR A 161 -1.70 0.68 -2.50
CA TYR A 161 -2.88 1.41 -2.98
C TYR A 161 -4.01 0.45 -3.39
N ILE A 162 -3.69 -0.58 -4.20
CA ILE A 162 -4.67 -1.58 -4.64
C ILE A 162 -5.28 -2.31 -3.43
N LEU A 163 -4.44 -2.79 -2.50
CA LEU A 163 -4.89 -3.52 -1.31
C LEU A 163 -5.93 -2.74 -0.49
N ASN A 164 -5.71 -1.43 -0.32
CA ASN A 164 -6.60 -0.59 0.51
C ASN A 164 -7.95 -0.31 -0.15
N ALA A 165 -8.04 -0.35 -1.48
CA ALA A 165 -9.28 -0.14 -2.21
C ALA A 165 -9.99 1.20 -1.89
N GLY A 166 -9.20 2.26 -1.69
CA GLY A 166 -9.65 3.59 -1.32
C GLY A 166 -8.64 4.29 -0.40
N THR A 167 -8.83 5.60 -0.20
CA THR A 167 -8.01 6.40 0.72
C THR A 167 -8.81 7.03 1.86
N ASP A 168 -10.15 7.01 1.78
CA ASP A 168 -11.06 7.69 2.72
C ASP A 168 -10.79 9.21 2.82
N TYR A 169 -10.24 9.80 1.76
CA TYR A 169 -9.87 11.22 1.77
C TYR A 169 -11.09 12.10 2.04
N GLU A 170 -12.27 11.79 1.46
CA GLU A 170 -13.52 12.49 1.78
C GLU A 170 -13.89 12.45 3.27
N ALA A 171 -13.58 11.35 3.98
CA ALA A 171 -13.89 11.23 5.40
C ALA A 171 -12.98 12.11 6.28
N ALA A 172 -11.77 12.43 5.83
CA ALA A 172 -10.85 13.33 6.55
C ALA A 172 -11.43 14.75 6.75
N GLU A 173 -12.40 15.17 5.92
CA GLU A 173 -13.13 16.44 6.07
C GLU A 173 -13.99 16.47 7.34
N ALA A 174 -14.43 15.31 7.83
CA ALA A 174 -15.27 15.21 9.02
C ALA A 174 -14.49 15.27 10.33
N GLY A 175 -13.15 15.28 10.28
CA GLY A 175 -12.31 15.17 11.48
C GLY A 175 -12.59 13.90 12.31
N ARG A 176 -11.81 13.72 13.38
CA ARG A 176 -11.85 12.50 14.21
C ARG A 176 -13.14 12.26 14.98
N ASP A 177 -13.97 13.28 15.20
CA ASP A 177 -15.25 13.12 15.89
C ASP A 177 -16.39 12.73 14.95
N GLY A 178 -16.11 12.56 13.65
CA GLY A 178 -17.09 12.21 12.62
C GLY A 178 -18.10 13.33 12.38
N VAL A 179 -17.79 14.55 12.82
CA VAL A 179 -18.62 15.73 12.64
C VAL A 179 -17.96 16.60 11.58
N LEU A 180 -18.54 16.66 10.37
CA LEU A 180 -18.22 17.66 9.34
C LEU A 180 -17.88 18.99 10.00
N GLY A 181 -16.65 19.45 9.81
CA GLY A 181 -15.98 20.47 10.62
C GLY A 181 -16.96 21.50 11.19
N THR A 182 -17.07 21.58 12.52
CA THR A 182 -17.84 22.64 13.18
C THR A 182 -17.13 23.99 13.21
N ALA A 183 -16.05 24.12 12.45
CA ALA A 183 -15.51 25.39 12.05
C ALA A 183 -15.53 25.42 10.52
N ASP A 184 -15.91 26.56 9.95
CA ASP A 184 -16.06 26.80 8.51
C ASP A 184 -14.72 26.67 7.72
N ASP A 185 -13.74 25.91 8.23
CA ASP A 185 -12.32 25.93 7.86
C ASP A 185 -11.64 24.55 7.69
N VAL A 186 -12.28 23.41 8.03
CA VAL A 186 -11.76 22.07 7.65
C VAL A 186 -12.54 21.58 6.43
N GLN A 187 -12.11 22.02 5.26
CA GLN A 187 -12.61 21.53 3.97
C GLN A 187 -11.47 20.83 3.25
N ASN A 188 -11.72 19.66 2.66
CA ASN A 188 -10.77 19.08 1.72
C ASN A 188 -10.58 20.04 0.54
N ASP A 189 -9.33 20.32 0.21
CA ASP A 189 -8.99 21.26 -0.85
C ASP A 189 -9.34 20.71 -2.26
N PHE A 190 -9.60 19.39 -2.39
CA PHE A 190 -9.94 18.71 -3.64
C PHE A 190 -11.00 17.61 -3.45
N GLU A 191 -11.60 17.17 -4.56
CA GLU A 191 -12.42 15.95 -4.61
C GLU A 191 -11.53 14.70 -4.52
N GLU A 192 -12.01 13.64 -3.87
CA GLU A 192 -11.30 12.36 -3.84
C GLU A 192 -11.19 11.77 -5.25
N THR A 193 -10.00 11.29 -5.59
CA THR A 193 -9.80 10.62 -6.88
C THR A 193 -10.39 9.22 -6.81
N PRO A 194 -11.32 8.84 -7.72
CA PRO A 194 -12.01 7.57 -7.60
C PRO A 194 -11.09 6.35 -7.68
N TYR A 195 -11.27 5.39 -6.77
CA TYR A 195 -10.58 4.12 -6.81
C TYR A 195 -10.90 3.37 -8.13
N SER A 196 -9.92 3.29 -9.03
CA SER A 196 -10.13 2.80 -10.39
C SER A 196 -8.85 2.30 -11.07
N ALA A 197 -9.00 1.57 -12.18
CA ALA A 197 -7.87 1.15 -13.01
C ALA A 197 -7.09 2.33 -13.61
N ALA A 198 -7.78 3.45 -13.91
CA ALA A 198 -7.16 4.67 -14.38
C ALA A 198 -6.27 5.29 -13.30
N GLU A 199 -6.72 5.27 -12.04
CA GLU A 199 -5.93 5.79 -10.93
C GLU A 199 -4.68 4.95 -10.64
N VAL A 200 -4.81 3.61 -10.69
CA VAL A 200 -3.63 2.72 -10.65
C VAL A 200 -2.62 3.09 -11.74
N GLN A 201 -3.08 3.37 -12.97
CA GLN A 201 -2.19 3.78 -14.06
C GLN A 201 -1.56 5.16 -13.79
N ARG A 202 -2.32 6.12 -13.25
CA ARG A 202 -1.79 7.45 -12.87
C ARG A 202 -0.64 7.32 -11.87
N ILE A 203 -0.79 6.47 -10.85
CA ILE A 203 0.26 6.19 -9.86
C ILE A 203 1.51 5.59 -10.53
N ILE A 204 1.33 4.59 -11.40
CA ILE A 204 2.44 3.97 -12.14
C ILE A 204 3.17 5.01 -13.00
N ASP A 205 2.43 5.86 -13.72
CA ASP A 205 3.00 6.88 -14.59
C ASP A 205 3.76 7.94 -13.78
N ARG A 206 3.18 8.39 -12.65
CA ARG A 206 3.82 9.32 -11.71
C ARG A 206 5.12 8.74 -11.14
N GLN A 207 5.11 7.49 -10.69
CA GLN A 207 6.32 6.77 -10.23
C GLN A 207 7.40 6.65 -11.30
N ASN A 208 7.01 6.52 -12.57
CA ASN A 208 7.96 6.43 -13.68
C ASN A 208 8.55 7.79 -14.01
N ALA A 209 7.74 8.85 -14.05
CA ALA A 209 8.23 10.22 -14.21
C ALA A 209 9.16 10.65 -13.06
N ASN A 210 8.88 10.16 -11.85
CA ASN A 210 9.67 10.41 -10.65
C ASN A 210 10.70 9.31 -10.35
N SER A 211 11.06 8.43 -11.30
CA SER A 211 11.98 7.31 -11.02
C SER A 211 13.33 7.75 -10.45
N TRP A 212 13.76 8.95 -10.79
CA TRP A 212 14.99 9.56 -10.29
C TRP A 212 15.00 9.70 -8.76
N SER A 213 13.85 9.87 -8.08
CA SER A 213 13.82 9.97 -6.61
C SER A 213 14.15 8.63 -5.95
N TYR A 214 13.66 7.53 -6.53
CA TYR A 214 14.02 6.16 -6.13
C TYR A 214 15.51 5.89 -6.33
N ASP A 215 16.09 6.28 -7.47
CA ASP A 215 17.52 6.12 -7.70
C ASP A 215 18.34 6.88 -6.63
N GLN A 216 17.95 8.10 -6.26
CA GLN A 216 18.66 8.84 -5.21
C GLN A 216 18.56 8.17 -3.84
N ILE A 217 17.37 7.70 -3.45
CA ILE A 217 17.13 7.17 -2.10
C ILE A 217 17.76 5.78 -1.94
N PHE A 218 17.61 4.91 -2.95
CA PHE A 218 18.05 3.53 -2.88
C PHE A 218 19.52 3.37 -3.28
N ASP A 219 20.02 4.10 -4.28
CA ASP A 219 21.40 3.89 -4.78
C ASP A 219 22.45 4.67 -3.96
N LYS A 220 22.08 5.78 -3.29
CA LYS A 220 23.01 6.58 -2.49
C LYS A 220 22.98 6.27 -1.00
N GLY A 221 22.18 5.29 -0.58
CA GLY A 221 22.04 4.88 0.81
C GLY A 221 21.30 5.94 1.63
N GLY A 222 19.96 5.94 1.52
CA GLY A 222 19.09 6.89 2.21
C GLY A 222 19.19 6.87 3.73
N GLY A 223 19.67 5.79 4.35
CA GLY A 223 19.97 5.68 5.80
C GLY A 223 18.78 5.76 6.75
N GLY A 224 17.56 5.88 6.24
CA GLY A 224 16.31 5.93 7.00
C GLY A 224 15.43 4.71 6.84
N SER A 225 14.16 4.87 7.21
CA SER A 225 13.09 3.91 6.95
C SER A 225 12.07 4.50 5.98
N LEU A 226 11.40 3.60 5.26
CA LEU A 226 10.40 3.93 4.24
C LEU A 226 9.16 3.11 4.50
N ALA A 227 7.99 3.71 4.31
CA ALA A 227 6.70 3.05 4.29
C ALA A 227 5.99 3.33 2.96
N THR A 228 5.29 2.32 2.46
CA THR A 228 4.30 2.49 1.40
C THR A 228 3.00 3.05 1.99
N THR A 229 2.31 3.89 1.22
CA THR A 229 1.09 4.58 1.67
C THR A 229 -0.13 4.16 0.85
N PRO A 230 -1.35 4.26 1.41
CA PRO A 230 -2.61 4.07 0.68
C PRO A 230 -2.76 5.02 -0.51
N ASN A 231 -2.12 6.19 -0.52
CA ASN A 231 -2.16 7.19 -1.61
C ASN A 231 -1.21 6.86 -2.78
N GLY A 232 -0.55 5.70 -2.72
CA GLY A 232 0.28 5.20 -3.81
C GLY A 232 1.63 5.89 -3.93
N MET A 233 2.19 6.45 -2.85
CA MET A 233 3.56 7.00 -2.78
C MET A 233 4.36 6.41 -1.61
N LEU A 234 5.64 6.75 -1.48
CA LEU A 234 6.43 6.44 -0.29
C LEU A 234 6.34 7.56 0.75
N MET A 235 6.37 7.18 2.02
CA MET A 235 6.64 8.07 3.15
C MET A 235 7.94 7.63 3.82
N GLY A 236 8.87 8.55 4.03
CA GLY A 236 10.21 8.27 4.55
C GLY A 236 10.54 9.10 5.77
N LEU A 237 11.37 8.52 6.65
CA LEU A 237 11.90 9.21 7.82
C LEU A 237 13.36 8.85 8.05
N GLY A 238 14.16 9.89 8.29
CA GLY A 238 15.55 9.81 8.70
C GLY A 238 16.56 9.49 7.59
N GLY A 239 17.82 9.77 7.89
CA GLY A 239 18.98 9.38 7.11
C GLY A 239 19.47 10.49 6.16
N PRO A 240 20.74 10.46 5.76
CA PRO A 240 21.46 11.65 5.32
C PRO A 240 20.89 12.29 4.05
N VAL A 241 20.27 11.51 3.17
CA VAL A 241 19.61 12.04 1.96
C VAL A 241 18.27 12.69 2.32
N MET A 242 17.47 12.05 3.17
CA MET A 242 16.16 12.57 3.59
C MET A 242 16.32 13.80 4.49
N ASP A 243 17.25 13.78 5.44
CA ASP A 243 17.58 14.90 6.33
C ASP A 243 18.06 16.14 5.53
N THR A 244 18.71 15.94 4.38
CA THR A 244 19.15 17.06 3.51
C THR A 244 17.97 17.68 2.72
N ILE A 245 16.92 16.90 2.46
CA ILE A 245 15.81 17.28 1.60
C ILE A 245 14.58 17.78 2.40
N GLY A 246 14.43 17.35 3.66
CA GLY A 246 13.27 17.64 4.51
C GLY A 246 13.20 19.05 5.13
N VAL A 247 14.09 19.98 4.77
CA VAL A 247 14.10 21.33 5.35
C VAL A 247 12.84 22.07 4.88
N HIS A 248 11.90 22.32 5.82
CA HIS A 248 10.61 23.05 5.72
C HIS A 248 9.32 22.21 5.79
N GLY A 249 9.10 21.46 6.88
CA GLY A 249 7.73 20.97 7.21
C GLY A 249 7.36 19.60 6.65
N GLY A 250 8.23 19.04 5.81
CA GLY A 250 8.07 17.74 5.18
C GLY A 250 7.99 17.97 3.68
N THR A 251 9.05 17.62 2.96
CA THR A 251 9.13 17.94 1.53
C THR A 251 8.88 16.67 0.74
N THR A 252 7.85 16.67 -0.10
CA THR A 252 7.77 15.66 -1.16
C THR A 252 8.90 15.83 -2.15
N TYR A 253 9.67 14.76 -2.33
CA TYR A 253 10.83 14.67 -3.22
C TYR A 253 10.59 13.62 -4.30
N GLY A 254 10.13 14.06 -5.47
CA GLY A 254 9.63 13.15 -6.49
C GLY A 254 8.43 12.40 -5.92
N ASP A 255 8.54 11.07 -5.81
CA ASP A 255 7.46 10.22 -5.27
C ASP A 255 7.61 9.80 -3.80
N VAL A 256 8.39 10.56 -3.02
CA VAL A 256 8.63 10.25 -1.60
C VAL A 256 8.34 11.47 -0.74
N PHE A 257 7.35 11.35 0.14
CA PHE A 257 7.12 12.29 1.23
C PHE A 257 8.16 12.07 2.33
N VAL A 258 8.95 13.09 2.66
CA VAL A 258 9.94 13.01 3.74
C VAL A 258 9.38 13.69 4.98
N VAL A 259 9.15 12.93 6.04
CA VAL A 259 8.66 13.46 7.32
C VAL A 259 9.75 14.30 7.98
N ASN A 260 9.42 15.52 8.39
CA ASN A 260 10.34 16.46 9.03
C ASN A 260 10.58 16.12 10.53
N ILE A 261 11.24 14.99 10.76
CA ILE A 261 11.72 14.54 12.07
C ILE A 261 13.17 14.08 11.91
N ASP A 262 14.09 14.92 12.36
CA ASP A 262 15.53 14.65 12.25
C ASP A 262 16.03 13.77 13.41
N GLY A 263 17.04 12.94 13.13
CA GLY A 263 17.84 12.27 14.15
C GLY A 263 17.14 11.15 14.92
N SER A 264 16.09 10.55 14.36
CA SER A 264 15.45 9.38 14.98
C SER A 264 16.43 8.20 15.07
N GLU A 265 16.63 7.67 16.29
CA GLU A 265 17.43 6.46 16.54
C GLU A 265 16.71 5.18 16.07
N ASP A 266 15.39 5.23 15.95
CA ASP A 266 14.53 4.15 15.44
C ASP A 266 13.53 4.71 14.40
N PRO A 267 13.99 4.90 13.14
CA PRO A 267 13.13 5.46 12.10
C PRO A 267 11.88 4.63 11.79
N ALA A 268 12.01 3.29 11.81
CA ALA A 268 10.89 2.39 11.55
C ALA A 268 9.85 2.44 12.66
N GLY A 269 10.28 2.44 13.93
CA GLY A 269 9.38 2.60 15.07
C GLY A 269 8.69 3.97 15.09
N GLN A 270 9.38 5.04 14.65
CA GLN A 270 8.76 6.36 14.54
C GLN A 270 7.73 6.43 13.40
N LEU A 271 8.01 5.85 12.24
CA LEU A 271 7.01 5.71 11.17
C LEU A 271 5.79 4.92 11.65
N GLY A 272 6.00 3.83 12.38
CA GLY A 272 4.92 3.05 12.99
C GLY A 272 4.00 3.92 13.84
N LYS A 273 4.55 4.76 14.74
CA LYS A 273 3.76 5.68 15.57
C LYS A 273 2.99 6.73 14.78
N ILE A 274 3.57 7.24 13.70
CA ILE A 274 2.90 8.22 12.83
C ILE A 274 1.68 7.56 12.19
N ILE A 275 1.89 6.39 11.59
CA ILE A 275 0.83 5.62 10.92
C ILE A 275 -0.26 5.23 11.90
N GLU A 276 0.08 4.59 13.02
CA GLU A 276 -0.88 4.15 14.04
C GLU A 276 -1.70 5.32 14.60
N SER A 277 -1.12 6.52 14.61
CA SER A 277 -1.84 7.70 15.05
C SER A 277 -2.87 8.17 14.04
N GLY A 278 -2.70 7.99 12.72
CA GLY A 278 -3.58 8.64 11.73
C GLY A 278 -3.44 10.17 11.67
N SER A 279 -2.37 10.75 12.23
CA SER A 279 -2.10 12.19 12.14
C SER A 279 -0.74 12.49 11.53
N GLY A 280 -0.59 13.71 11.01
CA GLY A 280 0.69 14.31 10.71
C GLY A 280 1.53 14.53 11.97
N TRP A 281 2.85 14.48 11.83
CA TRP A 281 3.81 14.72 12.89
C TRP A 281 4.87 15.71 12.45
N SER A 282 5.41 16.48 13.39
CA SER A 282 6.56 17.34 13.16
C SER A 282 7.51 17.34 14.36
N GLN A 283 8.65 18.00 14.22
CA GLN A 283 9.63 18.15 15.27
C GLN A 283 9.52 19.52 15.95
N ARG A 284 9.52 19.53 17.29
CA ARG A 284 9.63 20.78 18.06
C ARG A 284 11.05 21.36 17.96
N THR A 285 11.21 22.62 18.33
CA THR A 285 12.52 23.29 18.38
C THR A 285 13.55 22.60 19.29
N ASP A 286 13.10 21.78 20.24
CA ASP A 286 13.97 20.99 21.13
C ASP A 286 14.37 19.61 20.56
N GLY A 287 13.96 19.31 19.32
CA GLY A 287 14.23 18.03 18.66
C GLY A 287 13.20 16.94 18.96
N THR A 288 12.20 17.20 19.80
CA THR A 288 11.20 16.18 20.17
C THR A 288 10.13 16.03 19.09
N PRO A 289 9.86 14.82 18.57
CA PRO A 289 8.72 14.56 17.70
C PRO A 289 7.40 14.82 18.44
N HIS A 290 6.43 15.42 17.75
CA HIS A 290 5.08 15.57 18.27
C HIS A 290 4.02 15.42 17.19
N GLN A 291 2.88 14.90 17.60
CA GLN A 291 1.68 14.79 16.78
C GLN A 291 1.07 16.17 16.55
N THR A 292 0.61 16.41 15.32
CA THR A 292 -0.15 17.61 14.92
C THR A 292 -1.64 17.28 14.84
N ASN A 293 -2.49 18.30 14.67
CA ASN A 293 -3.93 18.10 14.46
C ASN A 293 -4.28 17.77 13.00
N LEU A 294 -3.30 17.78 12.09
CA LEU A 294 -3.53 17.46 10.68
C LEU A 294 -3.76 15.96 10.53
N ASP A 295 -4.85 15.60 9.86
CA ASP A 295 -5.14 14.22 9.48
C ASP A 295 -4.06 13.67 8.52
N LEU A 296 -3.64 12.41 8.72
CA LEU A 296 -2.55 11.82 7.95
C LEU A 296 -2.93 11.63 6.48
N ASP A 297 -4.18 11.27 6.15
CA ASP A 297 -4.58 11.13 4.75
C ASP A 297 -4.69 12.48 4.07
N ARG A 298 -5.15 13.50 4.79
CA ARG A 298 -5.14 14.87 4.26
C ARG A 298 -3.73 15.34 3.94
N LEU A 299 -2.78 15.07 4.84
CA LEU A 299 -1.36 15.32 4.60
C LEU A 299 -0.85 14.50 3.40
N LEU A 300 -1.08 13.20 3.36
CA LEU A 300 -0.58 12.34 2.27
C LEU A 300 -1.20 12.69 0.92
N HIS A 301 -2.46 13.13 0.88
CA HIS A 301 -3.08 13.63 -0.34
C HIS A 301 -2.40 14.93 -0.83
N HIS A 302 -2.13 15.86 0.08
CA HIS A 302 -1.38 17.07 -0.23
C HIS A 302 0.01 16.74 -0.81
N GLU A 303 0.73 15.83 -0.17
CA GLU A 303 2.05 15.38 -0.61
C GLU A 303 2.00 14.61 -1.94
N GLU A 304 0.95 13.83 -2.20
CA GLU A 304 0.71 13.18 -3.50
C GLU A 304 0.61 14.22 -4.63
N ARG A 305 -0.05 15.35 -4.37
CA ARG A 305 -0.14 16.43 -5.36
C ARG A 305 1.20 17.07 -5.64
N HIS A 306 2.04 17.25 -4.63
CA HIS A 306 3.43 17.66 -4.86
C HIS A 306 4.19 16.62 -5.70
N SER A 307 3.97 15.32 -5.49
CA SER A 307 4.55 14.28 -6.33
C SER A 307 4.10 14.41 -7.79
N ALA A 308 2.82 14.70 -8.03
CA ALA A 308 2.30 14.97 -9.36
C ALA A 308 2.94 16.21 -10.00
N GLN A 309 3.16 17.29 -9.24
CA GLN A 309 3.89 18.48 -9.72
C GLN A 309 5.33 18.15 -10.11
N TRP A 310 6.03 17.30 -9.33
CA TRP A 310 7.37 16.80 -9.69
C TRP A 310 7.34 15.98 -10.99
N ALA A 311 6.34 15.13 -11.18
CA ALA A 311 6.19 14.31 -12.37
C ALA A 311 5.95 15.17 -13.63
N GLU A 312 5.15 16.23 -13.53
CA GLU A 312 4.86 17.13 -14.64
C GLU A 312 6.06 18.04 -14.98
N LYS A 313 6.68 18.65 -13.97
CA LYS A 313 7.75 19.65 -14.17
C LYS A 313 9.12 19.01 -14.39
N GLY A 314 9.35 17.83 -13.79
CA GLY A 314 10.65 17.17 -13.72
C GLY A 314 11.64 17.89 -12.80
N PHE A 315 12.69 17.17 -12.39
CA PHE A 315 13.64 17.60 -11.36
C PHE A 315 14.18 19.03 -11.56
N VAL A 316 14.63 19.36 -12.77
CA VAL A 316 15.30 20.63 -13.09
C VAL A 316 14.34 21.83 -13.00
N ARG A 317 13.11 21.68 -13.47
CA ARG A 317 12.14 22.79 -13.43
C ARG A 317 11.55 22.93 -12.05
N MET A 318 11.31 21.83 -11.34
CA MET A 318 10.80 21.90 -9.98
C MET A 318 11.83 22.49 -9.00
N ALA A 319 13.12 22.14 -9.12
CA ALA A 319 14.18 22.79 -8.33
C ALA A 319 14.28 24.31 -8.62
N ARG A 320 14.03 24.72 -9.87
CA ARG A 320 13.94 26.14 -10.24
C ARG A 320 12.70 26.81 -9.66
N ASP A 321 11.55 26.14 -9.72
CA ASP A 321 10.26 26.67 -9.25
C ASP A 321 10.21 26.76 -7.72
N TYR A 322 10.79 25.80 -6.97
CA TYR A 322 11.00 25.94 -5.52
C TYR A 322 11.93 27.12 -5.17
N GLY A 323 13.02 27.29 -5.91
CA GLY A 323 13.93 28.44 -5.72
C GLY A 323 13.26 29.79 -6.01
N LEU A 324 12.36 29.85 -7.00
CA LEU A 324 11.54 31.03 -7.31
C LEU A 324 10.37 31.21 -6.33
N GLY A 325 9.78 30.11 -5.87
CA GLY A 325 8.70 30.04 -4.89
C GLY A 325 9.15 30.60 -3.54
N ALA A 326 10.32 30.21 -3.04
CA ALA A 326 10.92 30.78 -1.82
C ALA A 326 11.19 32.30 -1.94
N LEU A 327 11.46 32.80 -3.15
CA LEU A 327 11.59 34.23 -3.45
C LEU A 327 10.24 34.95 -3.44
N ILE A 328 9.18 34.30 -3.93
CA ILE A 328 7.80 34.82 -3.97
C ILE A 328 7.15 34.77 -2.58
N GLU A 329 7.33 33.69 -1.82
CA GLU A 329 6.87 33.54 -0.44
C GLU A 329 7.45 34.64 0.45
N ARG A 330 8.74 34.95 0.29
CA ARG A 330 9.40 36.07 0.98
C ARG A 330 8.81 37.45 0.63
N GLN A 331 8.11 37.58 -0.50
CA GLN A 331 7.48 38.82 -0.95
C GLN A 331 5.96 38.87 -0.71
N THR A 332 5.28 37.73 -0.71
CA THR A 332 3.81 37.64 -0.76
C THR A 332 3.19 36.80 0.35
N GLY A 333 4.01 36.06 1.13
CA GLY A 333 3.60 35.26 2.28
C GLY A 333 3.02 33.88 1.96
N VAL A 334 2.81 33.52 0.68
CA VAL A 334 2.30 32.20 0.27
C VAL A 334 3.03 31.73 -0.99
N ASN A 335 3.56 30.52 -0.97
CA ASN A 335 4.21 29.90 -2.14
C ASN A 335 3.12 29.33 -3.09
N PRO A 336 3.10 29.69 -4.39
CA PRO A 336 2.08 29.21 -5.34
C PRO A 336 1.97 27.69 -5.46
N LEU A 337 3.06 26.94 -5.22
CA LEU A 337 3.05 25.47 -5.27
C LEU A 337 2.23 24.86 -4.12
N GLU A 338 2.30 25.45 -2.94
CA GLU A 338 1.55 25.06 -1.73
C GLU A 338 0.05 25.31 -1.91
N ARG A 339 -0.31 26.41 -2.59
CA ARG A 339 -1.71 26.72 -2.93
C ARG A 339 -2.30 25.69 -3.90
N ASP A 340 -1.53 25.30 -4.90
CA ASP A 340 -1.96 24.31 -5.91
C ASP A 340 -1.97 22.86 -5.37
N ALA A 341 -1.27 22.62 -4.26
CA ALA A 341 -1.26 21.36 -3.54
C ALA A 341 -2.32 21.28 -2.43
N GLY A 342 -2.99 22.40 -2.10
CA GLY A 342 -4.15 22.44 -1.22
C GLY A 342 -3.83 22.30 0.26
N LEU A 343 -3.35 23.40 0.84
CA LEU A 343 -3.39 23.70 2.28
C LEU A 343 -3.84 25.15 2.46
N SER A 344 -5.01 25.48 1.91
CA SER A 344 -5.49 26.87 1.85
C SER A 344 -5.81 27.48 3.22
N ASP A 345 -5.86 26.66 4.26
CA ASP A 345 -6.05 26.98 5.69
C ASP A 345 -4.73 27.18 6.47
N GLY A 346 -3.57 26.97 5.85
CA GLY A 346 -2.26 27.16 6.49
C GLY A 346 -1.79 25.99 7.35
N GLY A 347 -2.19 24.75 7.03
CA GLY A 347 -2.04 23.52 7.82
C GLY A 347 -0.63 23.05 8.26
N TYR A 348 0.41 23.86 8.12
CA TYR A 348 1.71 23.63 8.79
C TYR A 348 1.89 24.43 10.10
N ALA A 349 0.91 25.27 10.49
CA ALA A 349 1.02 26.23 11.60
C ALA A 349 0.86 25.65 13.02
#